data_AF-A0A8T5SV25-F1
#
_entry.id   AF-A0A8T5SV25-F1
#
_cell.length_a   1.000
_cell.length_b   1.000
_cell.length_c   1.000
_cell.angle_alpha   90.00
_cell.angle_beta   90.00
_cell.angle_gamma   90.00
#
_symmetry.space_group_name_H-M   'P 1'
#
loop_
_entity.id
_entity.type
_entity.pdbx_description
1 polymer ?
#
loop_
_entity_poly.entity_id
_entity_poly.type
_entity_poly.pdbx_seq_one_letter_code
_entity_poly.pdbx_strand_id
1 'polypeptide(L)'
;MDEKLTPEILSEYYEKKFPIDTFMAYIGLSNFKNREFGFVVGQDRFVRNISFQNTEKLLDFMVNKSVKHSYVGAVYETPPSREHPIQKIKWSYREFIYDIDIDEYDLVRTCGCQGDQYCKECWSLVQDAAVFIDKTMREDFGFKDIVWFFSGRRGVHGWVKDSITQDFDQRQRVAILDYLTFIHDEKRSQSIDEIPNEAKPLRNRIYALTAKSYLEKSTPKKLHEFGISINKAKEIIKQVQNSTDFDHTKYNILIPDDSAVRKKLSSEIVLRRYPRIDRKVTMDTRRVSRMPFSVHGKTGQIAIEIKDIKNFYPDSAPTIWEALM
;
A
#
# COMPACT_ATOMS: atom_id res chain seq x y z
N MET A 1 -10.84 -1.34 -27.61
CA MET A 1 -12.15 -2.01 -27.54
C MET A 1 -12.37 -2.23 -26.06
N ASP A 2 -13.33 -1.55 -25.42
CA ASP A 2 -13.60 -1.75 -23.99
C ASP A 2 -14.23 -3.14 -23.84
N GLU A 3 -13.38 -4.16 -23.70
CA GLU A 3 -13.85 -5.51 -23.47
C GLU A 3 -14.56 -5.55 -22.13
N LYS A 4 -15.85 -5.87 -22.16
CA LYS A 4 -16.67 -5.94 -20.97
C LYS A 4 -16.26 -7.18 -20.18
N LEU A 5 -15.98 -7.02 -18.90
CA LEU A 5 -15.70 -8.14 -18.01
C LEU A 5 -16.98 -8.99 -17.85
N THR A 6 -17.00 -10.19 -18.43
CA THR A 6 -18.15 -11.12 -18.34
C THR A 6 -17.90 -12.23 -17.32
N PRO A 7 -18.97 -12.89 -16.82
CA PRO A 7 -18.84 -14.06 -15.95
C PRO A 7 -17.98 -15.17 -16.56
N GLU A 8 -18.09 -15.40 -17.86
CA GLU A 8 -17.37 -16.45 -18.59
C GLU A 8 -15.86 -16.19 -18.58
N ILE A 9 -15.45 -14.95 -18.87
CA ILE A 9 -14.03 -14.55 -18.83
C ILE A 9 -13.46 -14.71 -17.42
N LEU A 10 -14.21 -14.30 -16.39
CA LEU A 10 -13.81 -14.48 -14.99
C LEU A 10 -13.63 -15.96 -14.64
N SER A 11 -14.61 -16.79 -14.99
CA SER A 11 -14.56 -18.23 -14.75
C SER A 11 -13.38 -18.88 -15.47
N GLU A 12 -13.14 -18.53 -16.74
CA GLU A 12 -12.02 -19.05 -17.52
C GLU A 12 -10.65 -18.66 -16.93
N TYR A 13 -10.50 -17.43 -16.44
CA TYR A 13 -9.27 -17.01 -15.77
C TYR A 13 -8.99 -17.85 -14.52
N TYR A 14 -9.97 -18.03 -13.64
CA TYR A 14 -9.78 -18.81 -12.42
C TYR A 14 -9.58 -20.30 -12.69
N GLU A 15 -10.13 -20.82 -13.79
CA GLU A 15 -9.95 -22.22 -14.21
C GLU A 15 -8.56 -22.44 -14.82
N LYS A 16 -8.11 -21.55 -15.70
CA LYS A 16 -6.95 -21.80 -16.57
C LYS A 16 -5.67 -21.06 -16.21
N LYS A 17 -5.77 -19.88 -15.57
CA LYS A 17 -4.65 -18.94 -15.42
C LYS A 17 -4.36 -18.51 -13.99
N PHE A 18 -5.31 -18.62 -13.06
CA PHE A 18 -5.07 -18.23 -11.67
C PHE A 18 -3.99 -19.11 -11.03
N PRO A 19 -2.87 -18.52 -10.55
CA PRO A 19 -1.73 -19.28 -10.09
C PRO A 19 -1.93 -19.73 -8.64
N ILE A 20 -2.77 -20.75 -8.43
CA ILE A 20 -3.17 -21.23 -7.09
C ILE A 20 -1.96 -21.59 -6.23
N ASP A 21 -0.96 -22.29 -6.77
CA ASP A 21 0.23 -22.70 -6.02
C ASP A 21 1.08 -21.50 -5.58
N THR A 22 1.25 -20.52 -6.47
CA THR A 22 1.94 -19.27 -6.15
C THR A 22 1.18 -18.48 -5.09
N PHE A 23 -0.15 -18.40 -5.20
CA PHE A 23 -0.98 -17.79 -4.16
C PHE A 23 -0.82 -18.51 -2.80
N MET A 24 -0.82 -19.85 -2.81
CA MET A 24 -0.62 -20.65 -1.61
C MET A 24 0.77 -20.48 -0.99
N ALA A 25 1.81 -20.23 -1.79
CA ALA A 25 3.13 -19.90 -1.28
C ALA A 25 3.17 -18.58 -0.49
N TYR A 26 2.23 -17.66 -0.77
CA TYR A 26 2.12 -16.40 -0.02
C TYR A 26 1.37 -16.53 1.30
N ILE A 27 0.23 -17.22 1.29
CA ILE A 27 -0.64 -17.32 2.48
C ILE A 27 -0.36 -18.57 3.34
N GLY A 28 0.46 -19.50 2.85
CA GLY A 28 0.73 -20.77 3.50
C GLY A 28 -0.43 -21.78 3.43
N LEU A 29 -0.08 -23.06 3.48
CA LEU A 29 -1.05 -24.18 3.49
C LEU A 29 -1.50 -24.57 4.90
N SER A 30 -0.70 -24.24 5.91
CA SER A 30 -1.00 -24.55 7.31
C SER A 30 -2.30 -23.88 7.74
N ASN A 31 -3.27 -24.69 8.17
CA ASN A 31 -4.60 -24.26 8.58
C ASN A 31 -5.45 -23.63 7.47
N PHE A 32 -5.22 -24.00 6.20
CA PHE A 32 -6.02 -23.53 5.06
C PHE A 32 -7.53 -23.64 5.29
N LYS A 33 -7.99 -24.78 5.84
CA LYS A 33 -9.42 -25.01 6.13
C LYS A 33 -10.02 -24.04 7.14
N ASN A 34 -9.18 -23.35 7.91
CA ASN A 34 -9.56 -22.37 8.90
C ASN A 34 -9.35 -20.91 8.43
N ARG A 35 -8.87 -20.71 7.19
CA ARG A 35 -8.66 -19.40 6.58
C ARG A 35 -10.00 -18.81 6.15
N GLU A 36 -10.25 -17.55 6.53
CA GLU A 36 -11.38 -16.80 5.99
C GLU A 36 -11.08 -16.29 4.58
N PHE A 37 -12.10 -16.36 3.73
CA PHE A 37 -12.14 -15.70 2.43
C PHE A 37 -13.37 -14.80 2.31
N GLY A 38 -13.23 -13.77 1.47
CA GLY A 38 -14.32 -12.90 1.05
C GLY A 38 -14.33 -12.71 -0.46
N PHE A 39 -15.51 -12.49 -1.04
CA PHE A 39 -15.69 -12.39 -2.49
C PHE A 39 -16.75 -11.36 -2.84
N VAL A 40 -16.63 -10.77 -4.02
CA VAL A 40 -17.72 -10.02 -4.67
C VAL A 40 -18.26 -10.89 -5.81
N VAL A 41 -19.55 -11.24 -5.74
CA VAL A 41 -20.22 -12.17 -6.67
C VAL A 41 -21.50 -11.57 -7.24
N GLY A 42 -21.89 -12.03 -8.43
CA GLY A 42 -23.14 -11.62 -9.10
C GLY A 42 -23.24 -10.10 -9.30
N GLN A 43 -24.35 -9.51 -8.86
CA GLN A 43 -24.60 -8.06 -8.87
C GLN A 43 -23.86 -7.31 -7.75
N ASP A 44 -22.54 -7.50 -7.69
CA ASP A 44 -21.61 -6.81 -6.77
C ASP A 44 -21.90 -7.05 -5.27
N ARG A 45 -22.47 -8.22 -4.96
CA ARG A 45 -22.72 -8.61 -3.57
C ARG A 45 -21.44 -9.11 -2.92
N PHE A 46 -21.01 -8.42 -1.86
CA PHE A 46 -19.91 -8.88 -1.03
C PHE A 46 -20.36 -9.97 -0.05
N VAL A 47 -19.62 -11.08 -0.02
CA VAL A 47 -19.79 -12.20 0.91
C VAL A 47 -18.46 -12.50 1.58
N ARG A 48 -18.48 -12.82 2.88
CA ARG A 48 -17.29 -13.21 3.67
C ARG A 48 -17.68 -14.23 4.73
N ASN A 49 -16.79 -14.55 5.67
CA ASN A 49 -17.02 -15.64 6.64
C ASN A 49 -17.24 -16.98 5.92
N ILE A 50 -16.35 -17.26 4.95
CA ILE A 50 -16.33 -18.48 4.14
C ILE A 50 -14.94 -19.10 4.26
N SER A 51 -14.87 -20.41 4.43
CA SER A 51 -13.64 -21.20 4.35
C SER A 51 -13.83 -22.42 3.44
N PHE A 52 -12.72 -22.99 2.97
CA PHE A 52 -12.73 -24.12 2.02
C PHE A 52 -11.92 -25.29 2.56
N GLN A 53 -12.34 -26.52 2.29
CA GLN A 53 -11.63 -27.71 2.77
C GLN A 53 -10.24 -27.87 2.14
N ASN A 54 -10.10 -27.47 0.86
CA ASN A 54 -8.88 -27.53 0.08
C ASN A 54 -8.90 -26.48 -1.05
N THR A 55 -7.77 -26.34 -1.74
CA THR A 55 -7.59 -25.39 -2.84
C THR A 55 -8.52 -25.65 -4.03
N GLU A 56 -8.81 -26.91 -4.32
CA GLU A 56 -9.77 -27.32 -5.36
C GLU A 56 -11.16 -26.73 -5.08
N LYS A 57 -11.68 -26.83 -3.85
CA LYS A 57 -12.99 -26.26 -3.49
C LYS A 57 -13.01 -24.74 -3.52
N LEU A 58 -11.88 -24.08 -3.26
CA LEU A 58 -11.74 -22.64 -3.44
C LEU A 58 -11.82 -22.28 -4.94
N LEU A 59 -11.07 -22.97 -5.79
CA LEU A 59 -11.10 -22.75 -7.24
C LEU A 59 -12.48 -23.04 -7.83
N ASP A 60 -13.09 -24.18 -7.50
CA ASP A 60 -14.47 -24.54 -7.88
C ASP A 60 -15.43 -23.39 -7.56
N PHE A 61 -15.32 -22.80 -6.36
CA PHE A 61 -16.16 -21.68 -5.97
C PHE A 61 -15.89 -20.44 -6.82
N MET A 62 -14.62 -20.08 -7.03
CA MET A 62 -14.22 -18.91 -7.80
C MET A 62 -14.68 -19.00 -9.26
N VAL A 63 -14.55 -20.18 -9.87
CA VAL A 63 -15.01 -20.49 -11.23
C VAL A 63 -16.54 -20.45 -11.30
N ASN A 64 -17.24 -21.21 -10.46
CA ASN A 64 -18.71 -21.31 -10.52
C ASN A 64 -19.45 -20.03 -10.12
N LYS A 65 -18.83 -19.15 -9.33
CA LYS A 65 -19.41 -17.85 -8.93
C LYS A 65 -18.93 -16.68 -9.77
N SER A 66 -18.01 -16.91 -10.70
CA SER A 66 -17.40 -15.89 -11.56
C SER A 66 -16.99 -14.66 -10.72
N VAL A 67 -16.13 -14.89 -9.73
CA VAL A 67 -15.86 -13.90 -8.66
C VAL A 67 -15.19 -12.64 -9.22
N LYS A 68 -15.80 -11.47 -9.00
CA LYS A 68 -15.30 -10.18 -9.49
C LYS A 68 -14.19 -9.60 -8.63
N HIS A 69 -14.17 -9.94 -7.35
CA HIS A 69 -13.12 -9.56 -6.41
C HIS A 69 -12.95 -10.67 -5.39
N SER A 70 -11.72 -10.92 -4.97
CA SER A 70 -11.40 -11.91 -3.95
C SER A 70 -10.55 -11.28 -2.85
N TYR A 71 -10.78 -11.74 -1.63
CA TYR A 71 -10.13 -11.26 -0.43
C TYR A 71 -9.80 -12.44 0.46
N VAL A 72 -8.74 -12.29 1.24
CA VAL A 72 -8.27 -13.28 2.20
C VAL A 72 -8.17 -12.61 3.58
N GLY A 73 -8.62 -13.32 4.60
CA GLY A 73 -8.69 -12.86 5.98
C GLY A 73 -7.78 -13.66 6.91
N ALA A 74 -8.09 -13.57 8.20
CA ALA A 74 -7.37 -14.28 9.24
C ALA A 74 -7.60 -15.81 9.14
N VAL A 75 -6.69 -16.56 9.75
CA VAL A 75 -6.93 -17.93 10.17
C VAL A 75 -7.60 -17.92 11.54
N TYR A 76 -8.56 -18.82 11.74
CA TYR A 76 -9.29 -18.97 13.00
C TYR A 76 -9.01 -20.33 13.67
N GLU A 77 -9.44 -20.50 14.91
CA GLU A 77 -9.38 -21.80 15.61
C GLU A 77 -10.39 -22.80 15.03
N THR A 78 -11.52 -22.31 14.52
CA THR A 78 -12.58 -23.09 13.88
C THR A 78 -12.83 -22.57 12.46
N PRO A 79 -13.08 -23.44 11.45
CA PRO A 79 -13.44 -23.02 10.09
C PRO A 79 -14.59 -22.00 10.04
N PRO A 80 -14.36 -20.78 9.50
CA PRO A 80 -15.41 -19.78 9.31
C PRO A 80 -16.57 -20.29 8.46
N SER A 81 -17.78 -20.26 9.02
CA SER A 81 -19.00 -20.70 8.34
C SER A 81 -20.22 -19.98 8.91
N ARG A 82 -21.41 -20.19 8.34
CA ARG A 82 -22.66 -19.62 8.91
C ARG A 82 -22.88 -20.05 10.37
N GLU A 83 -22.48 -21.27 10.71
CA GLU A 83 -22.56 -21.83 12.07
C GLU A 83 -21.43 -21.32 12.98
N HIS A 84 -20.30 -20.93 12.38
CA HIS A 84 -19.13 -20.37 13.07
C HIS A 84 -18.81 -18.94 12.59
N PRO A 85 -19.61 -17.92 12.97
CA PRO A 85 -19.35 -16.54 12.57
C PRO A 85 -18.03 -16.02 13.12
N ILE A 86 -17.21 -15.34 12.30
CA ILE A 86 -15.90 -14.76 12.66
C ILE A 86 -15.90 -13.83 13.89
N GLN A 87 -17.06 -13.28 14.26
CA GLN A 87 -17.22 -12.46 15.48
C GLN A 87 -17.27 -13.31 16.75
N LYS A 88 -17.67 -14.58 16.63
CA LYS A 88 -17.86 -15.54 17.74
C LYS A 88 -16.72 -16.54 17.88
N ILE A 89 -15.91 -16.72 16.84
CA ILE A 89 -14.74 -17.60 16.86
C ILE A 89 -13.45 -16.79 17.05
N LYS A 90 -12.47 -17.41 17.70
CA LYS A 90 -11.17 -16.79 17.97
C LYS A 90 -10.29 -16.84 16.73
N TRP A 91 -9.70 -15.70 16.38
CA TRP A 91 -8.68 -15.63 15.34
C TRP A 91 -7.36 -16.16 15.89
N SER A 92 -6.59 -16.84 15.06
CA SER A 92 -5.30 -17.43 15.40
C SER A 92 -4.17 -16.54 14.91
N TYR A 93 -4.17 -16.21 13.61
CA TYR A 93 -3.15 -15.36 13.02
C TYR A 93 -3.66 -14.67 11.76
N ARG A 94 -3.03 -13.56 11.39
CA ARG A 94 -3.24 -12.83 10.14
C ARG A 94 -1.95 -12.14 9.74
N GLU A 95 -1.64 -12.14 8.47
CA GLU A 95 -0.52 -11.41 7.90
C GLU A 95 -0.60 -9.91 8.31
N PHE A 96 0.55 -9.28 8.52
CA PHE A 96 0.60 -7.85 8.85
C PHE A 96 0.70 -7.06 7.55
N ILE A 97 -0.36 -6.31 7.23
CA ILE A 97 -0.59 -5.75 5.90
C ILE A 97 -0.73 -4.24 5.97
N TYR A 98 0.06 -3.53 5.18
CA TYR A 98 -0.09 -2.11 4.86
C TYR A 98 -0.95 -1.93 3.62
N ASP A 99 -1.82 -0.93 3.61
CA ASP A 99 -2.64 -0.57 2.47
C ASP A 99 -2.47 0.93 2.18
N ILE A 100 -2.09 1.24 0.94
CA ILE A 100 -1.78 2.58 0.46
C ILE A 100 -2.59 2.80 -0.82
N ASP A 101 -3.60 3.65 -0.73
CA ASP A 101 -4.39 4.07 -1.87
C ASP A 101 -4.08 5.53 -2.24
N ILE A 102 -4.23 5.86 -3.53
CA ILE A 102 -3.96 7.21 -4.03
C ILE A 102 -4.95 8.27 -3.50
N ASP A 103 -6.18 7.89 -3.14
CA ASP A 103 -7.19 8.84 -2.69
C ASP A 103 -6.99 9.31 -1.25
N GLU A 104 -6.18 8.60 -0.47
CA GLU A 104 -5.66 9.12 0.81
C GLU A 104 -4.88 10.44 0.60
N TYR A 105 -4.38 10.69 -0.61
CA TYR A 105 -3.62 11.89 -0.93
C TYR A 105 -4.46 13.02 -1.52
N ASP A 106 -5.78 12.91 -1.66
CA ASP A 106 -6.65 13.88 -2.38
C ASP A 106 -6.43 15.33 -1.97
N LEU A 107 -6.25 15.58 -0.68
CA LEU A 107 -6.06 16.93 -0.16
C LEU A 107 -4.70 17.55 -0.51
N VAL A 108 -3.75 16.76 -1.01
CA VAL A 108 -2.40 17.22 -1.36
C VAL A 108 -2.02 17.04 -2.83
N ARG A 109 -2.85 16.39 -3.64
CA ARG A 109 -2.62 16.25 -5.08
C ARG A 109 -2.76 17.60 -5.77
N THR A 110 -1.80 17.92 -6.63
CA THR A 110 -1.77 19.18 -7.41
C THR A 110 -2.01 19.00 -8.90
N CYS A 111 -2.03 17.75 -9.37
CA CYS A 111 -2.18 17.40 -10.79
C CYS A 111 -3.63 17.41 -11.30
N GLY A 112 -4.60 17.75 -10.45
CA GLY A 112 -6.03 17.76 -10.78
C GLY A 112 -6.75 16.41 -10.70
N CYS A 113 -6.03 15.30 -10.48
CA CYS A 113 -6.66 14.00 -10.25
C CYS A 113 -7.40 13.96 -8.89
N GLN A 114 -8.57 13.33 -8.87
CA GLN A 114 -9.38 13.13 -7.64
C GLN A 114 -9.92 11.70 -7.54
N GLY A 115 -10.22 11.25 -6.32
CA GLY A 115 -10.67 9.88 -6.06
C GLY A 115 -9.76 8.83 -6.69
N ASP A 116 -10.32 7.96 -7.53
CA ASP A 116 -9.63 6.86 -8.19
C ASP A 116 -8.79 7.24 -9.41
N GLN A 117 -8.86 8.48 -9.88
CA GLN A 117 -8.02 8.95 -10.98
C GLN A 117 -6.56 9.03 -10.54
N TYR A 118 -5.62 8.76 -11.44
CA TYR A 118 -4.20 8.93 -11.17
C TYR A 118 -3.43 9.32 -12.43
N CYS A 119 -2.22 9.84 -12.24
CA CYS A 119 -1.24 10.09 -13.30
C CYS A 119 0.16 9.84 -12.75
N LYS A 120 1.19 9.91 -13.60
CA LYS A 120 2.59 9.69 -13.19
C LYS A 120 3.05 10.61 -12.05
N GLU A 121 2.54 11.84 -11.98
CA GLU A 121 2.89 12.79 -10.92
C GLU A 121 2.38 12.29 -9.56
N CYS A 122 1.07 12.08 -9.43
CA CYS A 122 0.49 11.68 -8.14
C CYS A 122 0.72 10.20 -7.80
N TRP A 123 0.91 9.31 -8.78
CA TRP A 123 1.28 7.92 -8.49
C TRP A 123 2.62 7.81 -7.75
N SER A 124 3.53 8.77 -7.98
CA SER A 124 4.78 8.84 -7.23
C SER A 124 4.60 9.14 -5.73
N LEU A 125 3.39 9.50 -5.29
CA LEU A 125 3.00 9.55 -3.87
C LEU A 125 2.92 8.14 -3.27
N VAL A 126 2.26 7.22 -3.97
CA VAL A 126 2.11 5.82 -3.55
C VAL A 126 3.47 5.11 -3.59
N GLN A 127 4.27 5.33 -4.63
CA GLN A 127 5.61 4.75 -4.75
C GLN A 127 6.53 5.17 -3.59
N ASP A 128 6.62 6.47 -3.31
CA ASP A 128 7.43 6.97 -2.20
C ASP A 128 6.95 6.42 -0.86
N ALA A 129 5.63 6.34 -0.65
CA ALA A 129 5.07 5.81 0.59
C ALA A 129 5.45 4.34 0.81
N ALA A 130 5.29 3.52 -0.23
CA ALA A 130 5.66 2.10 -0.18
C ALA A 130 7.17 1.91 0.02
N VAL A 131 8.03 2.65 -0.68
CA VAL A 131 9.49 2.60 -0.50
C VAL A 131 9.89 3.02 0.92
N PHE A 132 9.25 4.06 1.47
CA PHE A 132 9.52 4.52 2.82
C PHE A 132 9.11 3.47 3.86
N ILE A 133 7.92 2.89 3.74
CA ILE A 133 7.42 1.87 4.66
C ILE A 133 8.31 0.62 4.59
N ASP A 134 8.61 0.12 3.38
CA ASP A 134 9.47 -1.05 3.19
C ASP A 134 10.83 -0.86 3.86
N LYS A 135 11.50 0.26 3.57
CA LYS A 135 12.81 0.58 4.15
C LYS A 135 12.74 0.71 5.68
N THR A 136 11.72 1.37 6.19
CA THR A 136 11.53 1.55 7.64
C THR A 136 11.30 0.21 8.34
N MET A 137 10.47 -0.67 7.77
CA MET A 137 10.20 -1.99 8.33
C MET A 137 11.43 -2.89 8.36
N ARG A 138 12.26 -2.82 7.32
CA ARG A 138 13.49 -3.60 7.25
C ARG A 138 14.57 -3.08 8.20
N GLU A 139 14.77 -1.77 8.25
CA GLU A 139 15.86 -1.16 9.02
C GLU A 139 15.55 -1.00 10.50
N ASP A 140 14.33 -0.60 10.86
CA ASP A 140 13.99 -0.27 12.24
C ASP A 140 13.39 -1.47 12.99
N PHE A 141 12.61 -2.32 12.29
CA PHE A 141 11.94 -3.49 12.88
C PHE A 141 12.61 -4.82 12.51
N GLY A 142 13.54 -4.82 11.54
CA GLY A 142 14.28 -6.02 11.16
C GLY A 142 13.47 -7.05 10.37
N PHE A 143 12.29 -6.69 9.84
CA PHE A 143 11.48 -7.60 9.03
C PHE A 143 12.17 -7.92 7.70
N LYS A 144 12.13 -9.18 7.28
CA LYS A 144 12.91 -9.67 6.14
C LYS A 144 12.04 -10.04 4.95
N ASP A 145 10.88 -10.63 5.17
CA ASP A 145 9.98 -11.11 4.13
C ASP A 145 8.80 -10.13 3.98
N ILE A 146 9.06 -9.04 3.24
CA ILE A 146 8.04 -8.05 2.87
C ILE A 146 7.83 -8.14 1.36
N VAL A 147 6.58 -8.34 0.95
CA VAL A 147 6.17 -8.46 -0.45
C VAL A 147 5.10 -7.45 -0.76
N TRP A 148 5.25 -6.73 -1.87
CA TRP A 148 4.29 -5.72 -2.30
C TRP A 148 3.41 -6.23 -3.43
N PHE A 149 2.12 -5.95 -3.37
CA PHE A 149 1.16 -6.29 -4.41
C PHE A 149 0.44 -5.05 -4.92
N PHE A 150 0.16 -5.02 -6.20
CA PHE A 150 -0.77 -4.06 -6.77
C PHE A 150 -2.19 -4.39 -6.33
N SER A 151 -3.00 -3.38 -5.98
CA SER A 151 -4.39 -3.60 -5.55
C SER A 151 -5.34 -4.01 -6.70
N GLY A 152 -4.91 -3.84 -7.95
CA GLY A 152 -5.71 -4.04 -9.15
C GLY A 152 -6.40 -2.77 -9.65
N ARG A 153 -6.14 -1.62 -9.02
CA ARG A 153 -6.66 -0.32 -9.49
C ARG A 153 -5.74 0.86 -9.16
N ARG A 154 -5.68 1.26 -7.88
CA ARG A 154 -5.21 2.61 -7.50
C ARG A 154 -4.35 2.65 -6.24
N GLY A 155 -3.86 1.50 -5.81
CA GLY A 155 -3.10 1.37 -4.58
C GLY A 155 -2.20 0.15 -4.59
N VAL A 156 -1.47 -0.02 -3.50
CA VAL A 156 -0.55 -1.13 -3.28
C VAL A 156 -0.67 -1.65 -1.85
N HIS A 157 -0.42 -2.95 -1.67
CA HIS A 157 -0.45 -3.59 -0.35
C HIS A 157 0.92 -4.16 -0.01
N GLY A 158 1.45 -3.81 1.16
CA GLY A 158 2.71 -4.37 1.67
C GLY A 158 2.41 -5.49 2.67
N TRP A 159 2.75 -6.72 2.33
CA TRP A 159 2.54 -7.92 3.13
C TRP A 159 3.82 -8.29 3.88
N VAL A 160 3.81 -8.19 5.20
CA VAL A 160 4.89 -8.71 6.05
C VAL A 160 4.58 -10.16 6.40
N LYS A 161 5.47 -11.06 5.98
CA LYS A 161 5.31 -12.51 6.06
C LYS A 161 6.18 -13.17 7.13
N ASP A 162 7.08 -12.40 7.76
CA ASP A 162 7.84 -12.83 8.91
C ASP A 162 6.90 -13.44 9.96
N SER A 163 7.19 -14.67 10.40
CA SER A 163 6.31 -15.45 11.28
C SER A 163 5.97 -14.73 12.58
N ILE A 164 6.91 -13.95 13.12
CA ILE A 164 6.74 -13.14 14.33
C ILE A 164 5.62 -12.10 14.23
N THR A 165 5.23 -11.70 13.02
CA THR A 165 4.19 -10.67 12.82
C THR A 165 2.78 -11.24 12.71
N GLN A 166 2.66 -12.55 12.53
CA GLN A 166 1.38 -13.21 12.22
C GLN A 166 0.42 -13.19 13.41
N ASP A 167 0.94 -13.28 14.63
CA ASP A 167 0.19 -13.29 15.89
C ASP A 167 0.14 -11.92 16.58
N PHE A 168 0.68 -10.86 15.96
CA PHE A 168 0.57 -9.51 16.49
C PHE A 168 -0.89 -9.17 16.78
N ASP A 169 -1.14 -8.80 18.04
CA ASP A 169 -2.44 -8.33 18.47
C ASP A 169 -2.71 -6.92 17.94
N GLN A 170 -3.92 -6.42 18.17
CA GLN A 170 -4.30 -5.09 17.72
C GLN A 170 -3.42 -3.99 18.34
N ARG A 171 -2.97 -4.13 19.59
CA ARG A 171 -2.16 -3.10 20.26
C ARG A 171 -0.76 -3.01 19.65
N GLN A 172 -0.15 -4.16 19.36
CA GLN A 172 1.15 -4.23 18.69
C GLN A 172 1.08 -3.64 17.28
N ARG A 173 0.03 -3.99 16.51
CA ARG A 173 -0.21 -3.44 15.17
C ARG A 173 -0.39 -1.91 15.20
N VAL A 174 -1.16 -1.40 16.16
CA VAL A 174 -1.35 0.04 16.35
C VAL A 174 -0.04 0.73 16.72
N ALA A 175 0.77 0.17 17.62
CA ALA A 175 2.04 0.77 18.00
C ALA A 175 3.02 0.93 16.82
N ILE A 176 3.09 -0.07 15.93
CA ILE A 176 3.91 0.01 14.70
C ILE A 176 3.32 1.05 13.73
N LEU A 177 2.00 1.06 13.59
CA LEU A 177 1.33 2.04 12.74
C LEU A 177 1.55 3.48 13.23
N ASP A 178 1.47 3.71 14.55
CA ASP A 178 1.71 5.02 15.16
C ASP A 178 3.17 5.46 15.00
N TYR A 179 4.14 4.53 15.09
CA TYR A 179 5.54 4.81 14.74
C TYR A 179 5.69 5.33 13.30
N LEU A 180 4.89 4.81 12.37
CA LEU A 180 4.89 5.24 10.97
C LEU A 180 4.10 6.52 10.72
N THR A 181 3.39 7.08 11.69
CA THR A 181 2.38 8.11 11.43
C THR A 181 2.79 9.47 11.93
N PHE A 182 2.88 10.41 10.99
CA PHE A 182 3.22 11.81 11.26
C PHE A 182 2.11 12.77 10.84
N ILE A 183 1.10 12.28 10.12
CA ILE A 183 -0.04 13.05 9.66
C ILE A 183 -1.25 12.48 10.38
N HIS A 184 -1.80 13.26 11.31
CA HIS A 184 -3.03 12.90 12.01
C HIS A 184 -4.21 13.52 11.29
N ASP A 185 -4.89 12.73 10.46
CA ASP A 185 -5.95 13.21 9.57
C ASP A 185 -7.37 13.00 10.12
N GLU A 186 -7.51 12.63 11.40
CA GLU A 186 -8.82 12.31 12.01
C GLU A 186 -9.85 13.46 11.93
N LYS A 187 -9.39 14.70 11.74
CA LYS A 187 -10.23 15.90 11.60
C LYS A 187 -10.09 16.61 10.25
N ARG A 188 -9.42 16.02 9.25
CA ARG A 188 -8.97 16.73 8.03
C ARG A 188 -8.12 17.97 8.32
N SER A 189 -7.53 18.04 9.52
CA SER A 189 -6.68 19.16 9.95
C SER A 189 -5.29 19.10 9.33
N GLN A 190 -4.91 17.95 8.75
CA GLN A 190 -3.56 17.71 8.24
C GLN A 190 -2.47 18.07 9.26
N SER A 191 -2.74 17.90 10.55
CA SER A 191 -1.79 18.23 11.60
C SER A 191 -0.59 17.31 11.50
N ILE A 192 0.59 17.91 11.51
CA ILE A 192 1.86 17.24 11.30
C ILE A 192 2.61 17.21 12.63
N ASP A 193 3.02 16.02 13.05
CA ASP A 193 3.92 15.89 14.19
C ASP A 193 5.30 16.45 13.85
N GLU A 194 5.94 17.06 14.84
CA GLU A 194 7.32 17.49 14.66
C GLU A 194 8.23 16.27 14.46
N ILE A 195 9.11 16.35 13.45
CA ILE A 195 10.04 15.25 13.19
C ILE A 195 10.98 15.09 14.39
N PRO A 196 11.05 13.89 15.02
CA PRO A 196 11.84 13.71 16.22
C PRO A 196 13.32 14.03 15.99
N ASN A 197 13.87 14.93 16.81
CA ASN A 197 15.29 15.28 16.73
C ASN A 197 16.21 14.17 17.23
N GLU A 198 15.73 13.37 18.19
CA GLU A 198 16.49 12.29 18.82
C GLU A 198 16.58 11.05 17.91
N ALA A 199 15.54 10.79 17.10
CA ALA A 199 15.45 9.62 16.22
C ALA A 199 16.23 9.82 14.91
N LYS A 200 17.56 9.96 15.01
CA LYS A 200 18.43 10.26 13.85
C LYS A 200 18.21 9.30 12.66
N PRO A 201 18.07 7.97 12.82
CA PRO A 201 17.86 7.06 11.69
C PRO A 201 16.55 7.36 10.93
N LEU A 202 15.43 7.44 11.64
CA LEU A 202 14.13 7.74 11.07
C LEU A 202 14.12 9.12 10.42
N ARG A 203 14.65 10.14 11.11
CA ARG A 203 14.77 11.50 10.56
C ARG A 203 15.57 11.48 9.25
N ASN A 204 16.75 10.87 9.25
CA ASN A 204 17.58 10.79 8.06
C ASN A 204 16.84 10.11 6.90
N ARG A 205 16.04 9.07 7.17
CA ARG A 205 15.21 8.39 6.18
C ARG A 205 14.09 9.28 5.64
N ILE A 206 13.43 10.05 6.49
CA ILE A 206 12.42 11.05 6.08
C ILE A 206 13.04 11.98 5.06
N TYR A 207 14.15 12.63 5.38
CA TYR A 207 14.80 13.53 4.42
C TYR A 207 15.31 12.78 3.17
N ALA A 208 15.90 11.60 3.33
CA ALA A 208 16.44 10.83 2.21
C ALA A 208 15.41 10.44 1.15
N LEU A 209 14.17 10.16 1.58
CA LEU A 209 13.12 9.68 0.69
C LEU A 209 12.10 10.78 0.35
N THR A 210 11.51 11.42 1.35
CA THR A 210 10.41 12.38 1.12
C THR A 210 10.94 13.73 0.65
N ALA A 211 11.96 14.28 1.31
CA ALA A 211 12.52 15.58 0.93
C ALA A 211 13.24 15.51 -0.43
N LYS A 212 14.01 14.44 -0.68
CA LYS A 212 14.62 14.20 -2.00
C LYS A 212 13.57 14.26 -3.10
N SER A 213 12.54 13.41 -3.00
CA SER A 213 11.51 13.29 -4.04
C SER A 213 10.68 14.56 -4.20
N TYR A 214 10.40 15.29 -3.11
CA TYR A 214 9.76 16.60 -3.18
C TYR A 214 10.60 17.63 -3.95
N LEU A 215 11.89 17.75 -3.60
CA LEU A 215 12.78 18.74 -4.18
C LEU A 215 13.08 18.44 -5.66
N GLU A 216 13.26 17.17 -6.04
CA GLU A 216 13.47 16.74 -7.43
C GLU A 216 12.32 17.14 -8.36
N LYS A 217 11.09 17.14 -7.83
CA LYS A 217 9.85 17.44 -8.55
C LYS A 217 9.36 18.87 -8.35
N SER A 218 10.09 19.69 -7.59
CA SER A 218 9.72 21.07 -7.29
C SER A 218 10.09 22.01 -8.44
N THR A 219 9.55 23.23 -8.39
CA THR A 219 9.93 24.31 -9.31
C THR A 219 10.62 25.43 -8.53
N PRO A 220 11.48 26.24 -9.19
CA PRO A 220 12.08 27.40 -8.54
C PRO A 220 11.04 28.36 -7.95
N LYS A 221 9.90 28.54 -8.64
CA LYS A 221 8.77 29.36 -8.16
C LYS A 221 8.21 28.81 -6.85
N LYS A 222 7.97 27.50 -6.77
CA LYS A 222 7.43 26.88 -5.56
C LYS A 222 8.38 26.99 -4.37
N LEU A 223 9.69 26.80 -4.57
CA LEU A 223 10.67 26.99 -3.50
C LEU A 223 10.81 28.46 -3.08
N HIS A 224 10.56 29.40 -3.99
CA HIS A 224 10.59 30.83 -3.68
C HIS A 224 9.52 31.27 -2.71
N GLU A 225 8.35 30.63 -2.73
CA GLU A 225 7.26 30.85 -1.76
C GLU A 225 7.69 30.57 -0.31
N PHE A 226 8.75 29.78 -0.11
CA PHE A 226 9.33 29.49 1.21
C PHE A 226 10.43 30.48 1.64
N GLY A 227 10.76 31.50 0.82
CA GLY A 227 11.82 32.46 1.11
C GLY A 227 13.19 32.12 0.50
N ILE A 228 13.25 31.12 -0.40
CA ILE A 228 14.48 30.73 -1.10
C ILE A 228 14.62 31.59 -2.37
N SER A 229 15.78 32.19 -2.63
CA SER A 229 15.97 32.96 -3.87
C SER A 229 15.84 32.06 -5.11
N ILE A 230 15.30 32.58 -6.23
CA ILE A 230 15.09 31.79 -7.46
C ILE A 230 16.39 31.13 -7.95
N ASN A 231 17.52 31.82 -7.84
CA ASN A 231 18.83 31.27 -8.24
C ASN A 231 19.25 30.12 -7.33
N LYS A 232 19.10 30.28 -6.00
CA LYS A 232 19.39 29.20 -5.05
C LYS A 232 18.44 28.02 -5.22
N ALA A 233 17.16 28.27 -5.51
CA ALA A 233 16.19 27.22 -5.78
C ALA A 233 16.55 26.38 -7.01
N LYS A 234 16.98 27.02 -8.12
CA LYS A 234 17.50 26.32 -9.31
C LYS A 234 18.72 25.46 -8.97
N GLU A 235 19.64 26.00 -8.18
CA GLU A 235 20.83 25.28 -7.72
C GLU A 235 20.46 24.06 -6.87
N ILE A 236 19.57 24.21 -5.88
CA ILE A 236 19.08 23.11 -5.03
C ILE A 236 18.49 22.00 -5.90
N ILE A 237 17.51 22.32 -6.76
CA ILE A 237 16.83 21.32 -7.60
C ILE A 237 17.85 20.55 -8.45
N LYS A 238 18.77 21.27 -9.12
CA LYS A 238 19.83 20.65 -9.93
C LYS A 238 20.74 19.73 -9.10
N GLN A 239 21.14 20.17 -7.91
CA GLN A 239 22.01 19.37 -7.03
C GLN A 239 21.29 18.12 -6.52
N VAL A 240 20.01 18.19 -6.17
CA VAL A 240 19.23 17.03 -5.72
C VAL A 240 19.05 16.04 -6.87
N GLN A 241 18.68 16.50 -8.06
CA GLN A 241 18.47 15.64 -9.24
C GLN A 241 19.73 14.88 -9.66
N ASN A 242 20.91 15.49 -9.49
CA ASN A 242 22.19 14.84 -9.80
C ASN A 242 22.73 13.99 -8.65
N SER A 243 22.01 13.89 -7.54
CA SER A 243 22.49 13.23 -6.32
C SER A 243 22.03 11.79 -6.24
N THR A 244 22.97 10.86 -6.13
CA THR A 244 22.68 9.48 -5.71
C THR A 244 22.35 9.44 -4.22
N ASP A 245 23.18 10.11 -3.40
CA ASP A 245 23.07 10.10 -1.93
C ASP A 245 22.47 11.41 -1.41
N PHE A 246 21.28 11.32 -0.84
CA PHE A 246 20.59 12.44 -0.22
C PHE A 246 20.10 12.01 1.16
N ASP A 247 20.33 12.84 2.16
CA ASP A 247 19.96 12.60 3.56
C ASP A 247 19.71 13.94 4.28
N HIS A 248 19.50 13.89 5.58
CA HIS A 248 19.32 15.08 6.41
C HIS A 248 20.55 16.01 6.39
N THR A 249 21.77 15.48 6.33
CA THR A 249 23.00 16.27 6.28
C THR A 249 23.05 17.08 4.99
N LYS A 250 22.83 16.43 3.85
CA LYS A 250 22.81 17.09 2.54
C LYS A 250 21.66 18.07 2.42
N TYR A 251 20.49 17.73 2.96
CA TYR A 251 19.37 18.67 3.08
C TYR A 251 19.80 19.96 3.80
N ASN A 252 20.44 19.86 4.96
CA ASN A 252 20.86 21.04 5.74
C ASN A 252 21.96 21.87 5.07
N ILE A 253 22.82 21.24 4.25
CA ILE A 253 23.82 21.95 3.43
C ILE A 253 23.15 22.75 2.31
N LEU A 254 22.12 22.17 1.67
CA LEU A 254 21.48 22.76 0.50
C LEU A 254 20.46 23.84 0.86
N ILE A 255 19.68 23.61 1.91
CA ILE A 255 18.61 24.50 2.35
C ILE A 255 19.19 25.63 3.21
N PRO A 256 18.82 26.91 2.96
CA PRO A 256 19.30 28.04 3.74
C PRO A 256 19.22 27.81 5.25
N ASP A 257 20.22 28.31 5.98
CA ASP A 257 20.28 28.25 7.45
C ASP A 257 19.37 29.31 8.09
N ASP A 258 18.09 29.22 7.77
CA ASP A 258 17.01 30.03 8.31
C ASP A 258 15.96 29.10 8.93
N SER A 259 15.69 29.28 10.22
CA SER A 259 14.81 28.39 10.98
C SER A 259 13.36 28.45 10.50
N ALA A 260 12.88 29.61 10.05
CA ALA A 260 11.53 29.78 9.53
C ALA A 260 11.37 29.13 8.15
N VAL A 261 12.36 29.29 7.26
CA VAL A 261 12.42 28.63 5.96
C VAL A 261 12.43 27.11 6.14
N ARG A 262 13.35 26.59 6.98
CA ARG A 262 13.49 25.14 7.22
C ARG A 262 12.23 24.54 7.80
N LYS A 263 11.63 25.18 8.82
CA LYS A 263 10.39 24.70 9.44
C LYS A 263 9.24 24.63 8.45
N LYS A 264 9.00 25.70 7.68
CA LYS A 264 7.92 25.73 6.67
C LYS A 264 8.12 24.68 5.58
N LEU A 265 9.34 24.57 5.06
CA LEU A 265 9.66 23.63 3.99
C LEU A 265 9.59 22.18 4.47
N SER A 266 10.09 21.86 5.67
CA SER A 266 10.00 20.50 6.22
C SER A 266 8.56 20.07 6.45
N SER A 267 7.72 20.96 6.98
CA SER A 267 6.28 20.68 7.17
C SER A 267 5.59 20.44 5.82
N GLU A 268 5.86 21.25 4.79
CA GLU A 268 5.29 21.03 3.46
C GLU A 268 5.76 19.69 2.85
N ILE A 269 7.04 19.34 3.01
CA ILE A 269 7.56 18.07 2.50
C ILE A 269 6.83 16.88 3.14
N VAL A 270 6.70 16.89 4.48
CA VAL A 270 5.99 15.83 5.19
C VAL A 270 4.54 15.78 4.74
N LEU A 271 3.86 16.92 4.72
CA LEU A 271 2.46 17.01 4.27
C LEU A 271 2.24 16.39 2.90
N ARG A 272 3.12 16.72 1.94
CA ARG A 272 2.94 16.36 0.53
C ARG A 272 3.38 14.94 0.21
N ARG A 273 4.43 14.42 0.87
CA ARG A 273 5.12 13.19 0.42
C ARG A 273 5.20 12.09 1.47
N TYR A 274 4.95 12.38 2.74
CA TYR A 274 5.02 11.36 3.78
C TYR A 274 3.91 10.31 3.61
N PRO A 275 4.17 9.02 3.93
CA PRO A 275 3.18 7.96 3.80
C PRO A 275 1.86 8.26 4.50
N ARG A 276 0.76 7.94 3.81
CA ARG A 276 -0.59 7.79 4.35
C ARG A 276 -1.01 6.33 4.21
N ILE A 277 -1.42 5.73 5.31
CA ILE A 277 -1.71 4.29 5.43
C ILE A 277 -3.17 4.15 5.86
N ASP A 278 -3.95 3.27 5.22
CA ASP A 278 -5.27 2.89 5.76
C ASP A 278 -5.06 2.17 7.10
N ARG A 279 -5.30 2.92 8.18
CA ARG A 279 -5.11 2.45 9.57
C ARG A 279 -5.94 1.23 9.85
N LYS A 280 -7.17 1.16 9.31
CA LYS A 280 -8.11 0.08 9.62
C LYS A 280 -7.65 -1.25 9.04
N VAL A 281 -7.02 -1.25 7.86
CA VAL A 281 -6.46 -2.48 7.26
C VAL A 281 -5.33 -3.05 8.11
N THR A 282 -4.47 -2.15 8.59
CA THR A 282 -3.26 -2.52 9.33
C THR A 282 -3.59 -2.95 10.77
N MET A 283 -4.52 -2.25 11.45
CA MET A 283 -4.80 -2.47 12.87
C MET A 283 -5.72 -3.68 13.17
N ASP A 284 -6.70 -3.95 12.29
CA ASP A 284 -7.77 -4.91 12.58
C ASP A 284 -7.33 -6.34 12.30
N THR A 285 -7.21 -7.20 13.32
CA THR A 285 -6.75 -8.59 13.17
C THR A 285 -7.71 -9.48 12.36
N ARG A 286 -8.93 -9.02 12.05
CA ARG A 286 -9.98 -9.77 11.33
C ARG A 286 -10.35 -9.14 9.99
N ARG A 287 -9.68 -8.08 9.55
CA ARG A 287 -9.98 -7.46 8.24
C ARG A 287 -9.54 -8.38 7.10
N VAL A 288 -10.34 -8.44 6.04
CA VAL A 288 -9.91 -9.10 4.80
C VAL A 288 -9.11 -8.12 3.95
N SER A 289 -8.08 -8.62 3.29
CA SER A 289 -7.25 -7.87 2.35
C SER A 289 -7.36 -8.48 0.96
N ARG A 290 -7.07 -7.69 -0.06
CA ARG A 290 -7.13 -8.14 -1.46
C ARG A 290 -6.30 -9.41 -1.66
N MET A 291 -6.90 -10.43 -2.25
CA MET A 291 -6.22 -11.68 -2.56
C MET A 291 -5.20 -11.46 -3.69
N PRO A 292 -3.91 -11.81 -3.51
CA PRO A 292 -2.92 -11.82 -4.58
C PRO A 292 -3.42 -12.57 -5.83
N PHE A 293 -3.09 -12.04 -7.00
CA PHE A 293 -3.47 -12.57 -8.32
C PHE A 293 -4.97 -12.60 -8.62
N SER A 294 -5.83 -12.04 -7.74
CA SER A 294 -7.25 -11.92 -8.06
C SER A 294 -7.54 -10.75 -9.01
N VAL A 295 -8.62 -10.86 -9.79
CA VAL A 295 -9.04 -9.89 -10.82
C VAL A 295 -9.87 -8.77 -10.21
N HIS A 296 -9.61 -7.52 -10.56
CA HIS A 296 -10.36 -6.37 -10.06
C HIS A 296 -11.56 -6.08 -10.98
N GLY A 297 -12.77 -6.30 -10.47
CA GLY A 297 -14.02 -6.32 -11.26
C GLY A 297 -14.39 -5.07 -12.05
N LYS A 298 -13.78 -3.90 -11.77
CA LYS A 298 -14.01 -2.67 -12.56
C LYS A 298 -12.98 -2.43 -13.65
N THR A 299 -11.75 -2.92 -13.46
CA THR A 299 -10.60 -2.61 -14.34
C THR A 299 -10.14 -3.82 -15.15
N GLY A 300 -10.54 -5.03 -14.74
CA GLY A 300 -10.01 -6.28 -15.28
C GLY A 300 -8.55 -6.54 -14.91
N GLN A 301 -7.88 -5.64 -14.19
CA GLN A 301 -6.48 -5.80 -13.83
C GLN A 301 -6.28 -6.86 -12.73
N ILE A 302 -5.14 -7.53 -12.81
CA ILE A 302 -4.75 -8.59 -11.88
C ILE A 302 -3.90 -7.99 -10.75
N ALA A 303 -4.17 -8.40 -9.51
CA ALA A 303 -3.42 -7.99 -8.32
C ALA A 303 -2.04 -8.68 -8.26
N ILE A 304 -1.11 -8.27 -9.12
CA ILE A 304 0.22 -8.88 -9.25
C ILE A 304 1.19 -8.45 -8.14
N GLU A 305 2.22 -9.25 -7.94
CA GLU A 305 3.38 -8.87 -7.14
C GLU A 305 4.18 -7.74 -7.82
N ILE A 306 4.61 -6.77 -7.03
CA ILE A 306 5.45 -5.65 -7.46
C ILE A 306 6.89 -5.95 -7.04
N LYS A 307 7.75 -6.25 -8.02
CA LYS A 307 9.19 -6.49 -7.79
C LYS A 307 10.01 -5.20 -7.64
N ASP A 308 9.60 -4.15 -8.35
CA ASP A 308 10.25 -2.83 -8.30
C ASP A 308 9.22 -1.74 -8.00
N ILE A 309 9.04 -1.43 -6.71
CA ILE A 309 8.08 -0.44 -6.22
C ILE A 309 8.33 0.95 -6.82
N LYS A 310 9.60 1.31 -7.00
CA LYS A 310 10.00 2.65 -7.42
C LYS A 310 9.58 2.93 -8.87
N ASN A 311 9.60 1.91 -9.72
CA ASN A 311 9.30 2.04 -11.14
C ASN A 311 7.93 1.46 -11.55
N PHE A 312 7.22 0.79 -10.64
CA PHE A 312 5.90 0.24 -10.93
C PHE A 312 4.86 1.32 -11.23
N TYR A 313 4.10 1.14 -12.32
CA TYR A 313 2.98 1.99 -12.69
C TYR A 313 1.72 1.12 -12.90
N PRO A 314 0.51 1.53 -12.46
CA PRO A 314 -0.67 0.65 -12.47
C PRO A 314 -0.98 0.10 -13.85
N ASP A 315 -0.82 0.90 -14.89
CA ASP A 315 -1.15 0.53 -16.27
C ASP A 315 -0.18 -0.52 -16.86
N SER A 316 0.95 -0.80 -16.20
CA SER A 316 1.83 -1.91 -16.58
C SER A 316 1.40 -3.25 -16.00
N ALA A 317 0.40 -3.28 -15.11
CA ALA A 317 -0.14 -4.52 -14.58
C ALA A 317 -1.03 -5.22 -15.62
N PRO A 318 -0.89 -6.54 -15.80
CA PRO A 318 -1.66 -7.26 -16.79
C PRO A 318 -3.15 -7.26 -16.44
N THR A 319 -3.94 -7.18 -17.48
CA THR A 319 -5.37 -7.42 -17.43
C THR A 319 -5.69 -8.90 -17.56
N ILE A 320 -6.91 -9.27 -17.19
CA ILE A 320 -7.45 -10.62 -17.38
C ILE A 320 -7.44 -11.04 -18.85
N TRP A 321 -7.70 -10.11 -19.77
CA TRP A 321 -7.71 -10.38 -21.21
C TRP A 321 -6.31 -10.70 -21.72
N GLU A 322 -5.30 -9.93 -21.32
CA GLU A 322 -3.90 -10.21 -21.64
C GLU A 322 -3.42 -11.54 -21.06
N ALA A 323 -3.89 -11.91 -19.87
CA ALA A 323 -3.55 -13.20 -19.27
C ALA A 323 -4.19 -14.39 -19.99
N LEU A 324 -5.33 -14.20 -20.67
CA LEU A 324 -6.09 -15.25 -21.36
C LEU A 324 -5.70 -15.41 -22.84
N MET A 325 -5.04 -14.42 -23.45
CA MET A 325 -4.36 -14.58 -24.74
C MET A 325 -3.27 -15.66 -24.68
#